data_AF-S7RDQ3-F1
#
_entry.id   AF-S7RDQ3-F1
#
_cell.length_a   1.000
_cell.length_b   1.000
_cell.length_c   1.000
_cell.angle_alpha   90.00
_cell.angle_beta   90.00
_cell.angle_gamma   90.00
#
_symmetry.space_group_name_H-M   'P 1'
#
loop_
_entity.id
_entity.type
_entity.pdbx_description
1 polymer ?
#
loop_
_entity_poly.entity_id
_entity_poly.type
_entity_poly.pdbx_seq_one_letter_code
_entity_poly.pdbx_strand_id
1 'polypeptide(L)'
;LSIDKTILTDLARRLSNGDHVKPKTPEEKACFQLLSDLDHIGGHVDGSVTNKKYMRNEIWSLIAYKGAPSWFITFAPADVKHPICLYYAGSDEVFKPDIIPDDVRAKLIANNPVAGARFFDMMVKLFIRHVLGVDSDHDGLYGKTAGYYGTVEQ
;
A
#
# COMPACT_ATOMS: atom_id res chain seq x y z
N LEU A 1 -21.67 23.46 10.34
CA LEU A 1 -22.86 22.58 10.24
C LEU A 1 -23.23 22.09 11.63
N SER A 2 -24.45 22.37 12.10
CA SER A 2 -24.97 21.81 13.36
C SER A 2 -25.65 20.47 13.06
N ILE A 3 -24.90 19.37 13.13
CA ILE A 3 -25.42 18.02 12.89
C ILE A 3 -25.91 17.43 14.22
N ASP A 4 -27.08 16.78 14.20
CA ASP A 4 -27.62 16.08 15.36
C ASP A 4 -26.79 14.82 15.65
N LYS A 5 -26.09 14.84 16.79
CA LYS A 5 -25.22 13.76 17.25
C LYS A 5 -25.98 12.47 17.56
N THR A 6 -27.26 12.57 17.90
CA THR A 6 -28.11 11.42 18.24
C THR A 6 -28.42 10.61 16.99
N ILE A 7 -28.79 11.31 15.91
CA ILE A 7 -29.07 10.72 14.60
C ILE A 7 -27.80 10.11 14.01
N LEU A 8 -26.66 10.80 14.14
CA LEU A 8 -25.37 10.27 13.70
C LEU A 8 -24.98 9.00 14.45
N THR A 9 -25.23 8.93 15.76
CA THR A 9 -24.92 7.75 16.58
C THR A 9 -25.82 6.56 16.21
N ASP A 10 -27.11 6.79 15.97
CA ASP A 10 -28.03 5.74 15.50
C ASP A 10 -27.63 5.22 14.11
N LEU A 11 -27.30 6.13 13.19
CA LEU A 11 -26.79 5.78 11.86
C LEU A 11 -25.51 4.95 11.94
N ALA A 12 -24.55 5.37 12.76
CA ALA A 12 -23.29 4.65 12.95
C ALA A 12 -23.53 3.22 13.47
N ARG A 13 -24.44 3.05 14.43
CA ARG A 13 -24.83 1.73 14.97
C ARG A 13 -25.47 0.83 13.93
N ARG A 14 -26.37 1.36 13.10
CA ARG A 14 -27.03 0.61 12.02
C ARG A 14 -26.02 0.18 10.96
N LEU A 15 -25.14 1.10 10.55
CA LEU A 15 -24.05 0.82 9.61
C LEU A 15 -23.05 -0.20 10.15
N SER A 16 -22.69 -0.14 11.44
CA SER A 16 -21.77 -1.11 12.05
C SER A 16 -22.35 -2.52 12.12
N ASN A 17 -23.68 -2.65 12.17
CA ASN A 17 -24.36 -3.93 12.14
C ASN A 17 -24.49 -4.52 10.73
N GLY A 18 -24.01 -3.81 9.70
CA GLY A 18 -24.09 -4.23 8.31
C GLY A 18 -25.42 -3.93 7.63
N ASP A 19 -26.28 -3.11 8.24
CA ASP A 19 -27.57 -2.75 7.64
C ASP A 19 -27.37 -1.87 6.40
N HIS A 20 -28.11 -2.15 5.33
CA HIS A 20 -28.18 -1.25 4.18
C HIS A 20 -29.05 -0.04 4.53
N VAL A 21 -28.44 1.03 5.03
CA VAL A 21 -29.14 2.25 5.43
C VAL A 21 -29.32 3.21 4.25
N LYS A 22 -30.58 3.49 3.89
CA LYS A 22 -30.94 4.56 2.94
C LYS A 22 -31.51 5.76 3.72
N PRO A 23 -30.90 6.96 3.64
CA PRO A 23 -31.38 8.12 4.40
C PRO A 23 -32.76 8.56 3.91
N LYS A 24 -33.71 8.71 4.84
CA LYS A 24 -35.09 9.11 4.59
C LYS A 24 -35.34 10.55 5.03
N THR A 25 -34.80 10.95 6.17
CA THR A 25 -35.04 12.31 6.72
C THR A 25 -34.00 13.32 6.23
N PRO A 26 -34.31 14.63 6.24
CA PRO A 26 -33.34 15.68 5.92
C PRO A 26 -32.08 15.62 6.80
N GLU A 27 -32.23 15.25 8.07
CA GLU A 27 -31.16 15.16 9.05
C GLU A 27 -30.27 13.94 8.80
N GLU A 28 -30.85 12.80 8.42
CA GLU A 28 -30.08 11.63 7.98
C GLU A 28 -29.31 11.95 6.69
N LYS A 29 -29.92 12.67 5.74
CA LYS A 29 -29.24 13.12 4.51
C LYS A 29 -28.06 14.03 4.83
N ALA A 30 -28.18 14.94 5.80
CA ALA A 30 -27.08 15.80 6.24
C ALA A 30 -25.93 14.98 6.87
N CYS A 31 -26.24 13.92 7.63
CA CYS A 31 -25.23 13.01 8.16
C CYS A 31 -24.51 12.23 7.05
N PHE A 32 -25.25 11.74 6.04
CA PHE A 32 -24.66 11.08 4.88
C PHE A 32 -23.82 12.02 4.02
N GLN A 33 -24.22 13.29 3.90
CA GLN A 33 -23.40 14.29 3.22
C GLN A 33 -22.08 14.49 3.96
N LEU A 34 -22.11 14.62 5.30
CA LEU A 34 -20.89 14.70 6.10
C LEU A 34 -19.98 13.48 5.90
N LEU A 35 -20.53 12.26 5.90
CA LEU A 35 -19.77 11.03 5.64
C LEU A 35 -19.17 11.05 4.23
N SER A 36 -19.93 11.49 3.23
CA SER A 36 -19.44 11.66 1.87
C SER A 36 -18.31 12.69 1.78
N ASP A 37 -18.42 13.81 2.50
CA ASP A 37 -17.39 14.85 2.55
C ASP A 37 -16.12 14.33 3.25
N LEU A 38 -16.28 13.56 4.32
CA LEU A 38 -15.17 12.87 5.01
C LEU A 38 -14.50 11.82 4.13
N ASP A 39 -15.28 10.99 3.43
CA ASP A 39 -14.78 10.00 2.48
C ASP A 39 -14.03 10.66 1.33
N HIS A 40 -14.53 11.82 0.85
CA HIS A 40 -13.91 12.62 -0.20
C HIS A 40 -12.54 13.17 0.24
N ILE A 41 -12.45 13.69 1.46
CA ILE A 41 -11.17 14.15 2.05
C ILE A 41 -10.24 12.96 2.30
N GLY A 42 -10.79 11.84 2.79
CA GLY A 42 -10.05 10.61 3.08
C GLY A 42 -9.43 9.97 1.83
N GLY A 43 -9.94 10.24 0.63
CA GLY A 43 -9.35 9.78 -0.63
C GLY A 43 -7.89 10.20 -0.83
N HIS A 44 -7.45 11.30 -0.22
CA HIS A 44 -6.08 11.80 -0.27
C HIS A 44 -5.17 11.27 0.83
N VAL A 45 -5.70 10.47 1.76
CA VAL A 45 -4.93 9.84 2.83
C VAL A 45 -4.59 8.43 2.39
N ASP A 46 -3.29 8.15 2.25
CA ASP A 46 -2.82 6.82 1.94
C ASP A 46 -3.31 5.82 3.01
N GLY A 47 -3.80 4.66 2.57
CA GLY A 47 -4.34 3.62 3.46
C GLY A 47 -5.78 3.83 3.96
N SER A 48 -6.44 4.94 3.62
CA SER A 48 -7.84 5.17 3.97
C SER A 48 -8.79 4.13 3.35
N VAL A 49 -10.00 4.01 3.90
CA VAL A 49 -11.05 3.14 3.34
C VAL A 49 -11.37 3.54 1.90
N THR A 50 -11.40 4.84 1.61
CA THR A 50 -11.62 5.37 0.26
C THR A 50 -10.49 4.98 -0.68
N ASN A 51 -9.22 5.11 -0.28
CA ASN A 51 -8.07 4.72 -1.10
C ASN A 51 -8.10 3.21 -1.40
N LYS A 52 -8.37 2.37 -0.39
CA LYS A 52 -8.55 0.92 -0.59
C LYS A 52 -9.67 0.59 -1.58
N LYS A 53 -10.77 1.36 -1.57
CA LYS A 53 -11.86 1.21 -2.54
C LYS A 53 -11.43 1.60 -3.96
N TYR A 54 -10.63 2.66 -4.12
CA TYR A 54 -10.08 3.05 -5.41
C TYR A 54 -9.12 1.99 -5.97
N MET A 55 -8.16 1.53 -5.17
CA MET A 55 -7.24 0.47 -5.58
C MET A 55 -7.97 -0.80 -6.02
N ARG A 56 -9.04 -1.18 -5.29
CA ARG A 56 -9.89 -2.31 -5.69
C ARG A 56 -10.57 -2.07 -7.04
N ASN A 57 -11.09 -0.88 -7.30
CA ASN A 57 -11.71 -0.55 -8.58
C ASN A 57 -10.69 -0.57 -9.74
N GLU A 58 -9.46 -0.14 -9.50
CA GLU A 58 -8.36 -0.22 -10.47
C GLU A 58 -7.97 -1.66 -10.79
N ILE A 59 -7.91 -2.54 -9.78
CA ILE A 59 -7.68 -3.98 -10.00
C ILE A 59 -8.83 -4.58 -10.82
N TRP A 60 -10.09 -4.26 -10.49
CA TRP A 60 -11.24 -4.76 -11.26
C TRP A 60 -11.25 -4.28 -12.70
N SER A 61 -10.89 -3.00 -12.95
CA SER A 61 -10.82 -2.47 -14.32
C SER A 61 -9.68 -3.12 -15.10
N LEU A 62 -8.53 -3.37 -14.46
CA LEU A 62 -7.42 -4.10 -15.07
C LEU A 62 -7.82 -5.53 -15.43
N ILE A 63 -8.51 -6.25 -14.54
CA ILE A 63 -9.00 -7.61 -14.78
C ILE A 63 -10.03 -7.63 -15.92
N ALA A 64 -10.96 -6.67 -15.94
CA ALA A 64 -11.94 -6.57 -17.02
C ALA A 64 -11.28 -6.31 -18.39
N TYR A 65 -10.18 -5.56 -18.42
CA TYR A 65 -9.48 -5.20 -19.66
C TYR A 65 -8.45 -6.26 -20.12
N LYS A 66 -7.69 -6.85 -19.20
CA LYS A 66 -6.58 -7.77 -19.48
C LYS A 66 -6.92 -9.24 -19.25
N GLY A 67 -8.05 -9.54 -18.60
CA GLY A 67 -8.41 -10.88 -18.13
C GLY A 67 -7.91 -11.15 -16.71
N ALA A 68 -8.18 -12.36 -16.22
CA ALA A 68 -7.77 -12.78 -14.87
C ALA A 68 -6.24 -12.77 -14.72
N PRO A 69 -5.72 -12.37 -13.55
CA PRO A 69 -4.28 -12.37 -13.31
C PRO A 69 -3.75 -13.80 -13.31
N SER A 70 -2.63 -14.03 -13.98
CA SER A 70 -1.95 -15.33 -13.96
C SER A 70 -1.17 -15.58 -12.67
N TRP A 71 -0.76 -14.50 -11.99
CA TRP A 71 0.10 -14.56 -10.81
C TRP A 71 -0.32 -13.55 -9.75
N PHE A 72 -0.29 -13.98 -8.49
CA PHE A 72 -0.37 -13.12 -7.30
C PHE A 72 0.93 -13.32 -6.52
N ILE A 73 1.68 -12.23 -6.31
CA ILE A 73 3.03 -12.29 -5.72
C ILE A 73 3.09 -11.36 -4.51
N THR A 74 3.54 -11.90 -3.38
CA THR A 74 3.87 -11.14 -2.17
C THR A 74 5.33 -11.42 -1.82
N PHE A 75 6.12 -10.37 -1.61
CA PHE A 75 7.49 -10.51 -1.13
C PHE A 75 7.83 -9.38 -0.15
N ALA A 76 8.63 -9.71 0.85
CA ALA A 76 9.11 -8.78 1.86
C ALA A 76 10.66 -8.84 1.88
N PRO A 77 11.35 -7.81 1.36
CA PRO A 77 12.80 -7.75 1.42
C PRO A 77 13.30 -7.74 2.87
N ALA A 78 14.28 -8.58 3.19
CA ALA A 78 14.81 -8.70 4.56
C ALA A 78 15.83 -7.60 4.89
N ASP A 79 15.36 -6.43 5.29
CA ASP A 79 16.14 -5.23 5.64
C ASP A 79 17.33 -5.45 6.60
N VAL A 80 17.15 -6.19 7.71
CA VAL A 80 18.22 -6.40 8.71
C VAL A 80 19.27 -7.44 8.28
N LYS A 81 18.95 -8.27 7.28
CA LYS A 81 19.82 -9.37 6.81
C LYS A 81 20.41 -9.10 5.44
N HIS A 82 19.87 -8.14 4.69
CA HIS A 82 20.28 -7.89 3.32
C HIS A 82 21.50 -6.96 3.26
N PRO A 83 22.64 -7.40 2.69
CA PRO A 83 23.87 -6.62 2.68
C PRO A 83 23.73 -5.23 2.05
N ILE A 84 22.92 -5.08 0.99
CA ILE A 84 22.66 -3.75 0.37
C ILE A 84 21.87 -2.82 1.32
N CYS A 85 20.96 -3.36 2.12
CA CYS A 85 20.23 -2.55 3.10
C CYS A 85 21.15 -2.06 4.21
N LEU A 86 22.05 -2.93 4.69
CA LEU A 86 23.08 -2.58 5.67
C LEU A 86 24.07 -1.56 5.11
N TYR A 87 24.44 -1.68 3.84
CA TYR A 87 25.27 -0.69 3.14
C TYR A 87 24.61 0.69 3.13
N TYR A 88 23.33 0.79 2.77
CA TYR A 88 22.59 2.06 2.81
C TYR A 88 22.42 2.64 4.22
N ALA A 89 22.43 1.79 5.25
CA ALA A 89 22.34 2.21 6.65
C ALA A 89 23.70 2.57 7.27
N GLY A 90 24.81 2.17 6.64
CA GLY A 90 26.18 2.36 7.12
C GLY A 90 26.82 3.68 6.69
N SER A 91 28.11 3.85 7.02
CA SER A 91 28.87 5.09 6.88
C SER A 91 29.53 5.31 5.51
N ASP A 92 28.87 4.92 4.41
CA ASP A 92 29.36 5.07 3.02
C ASP A 92 30.72 4.41 2.68
N GLU A 93 31.21 3.48 3.52
CA GLU A 93 32.46 2.74 3.27
C GLU A 93 32.29 1.64 2.20
N VAL A 94 33.37 1.33 1.47
CA VAL A 94 33.42 0.28 0.44
C VAL A 94 32.69 -0.98 0.92
N PHE A 95 31.75 -1.51 0.11
CA PHE A 95 31.01 -2.73 0.41
C PHE A 95 31.97 -3.90 0.65
N LYS A 96 32.30 -4.12 1.92
CA LYS A 96 33.02 -5.27 2.43
C LYS A 96 31.99 -6.07 3.24
N PRO A 97 31.75 -7.34 2.90
CA PRO A 97 30.84 -8.17 3.67
C PRO A 97 31.52 -8.59 4.98
N ASP A 98 31.75 -7.61 5.87
CA ASP A 98 32.03 -7.90 7.26
C ASP A 98 30.72 -8.38 7.88
N ILE A 99 30.75 -9.54 8.55
CA ILE A 99 29.57 -10.09 9.20
C ILE A 99 29.29 -9.23 10.44
N ILE A 100 28.41 -8.25 10.27
CA ILE A 100 27.98 -7.36 11.34
C ILE A 100 27.11 -8.15 12.33
N PRO A 101 27.36 -8.10 13.65
CA PRO A 101 26.52 -8.76 14.66
C PRO A 101 25.06 -8.29 14.62
N ASP A 102 24.13 -9.19 14.96
CA ASP A 102 22.69 -8.99 14.87
C ASP A 102 22.20 -7.72 15.59
N ASP A 103 22.73 -7.44 16.79
CA ASP A 103 22.33 -6.29 17.60
C ASP A 103 22.77 -4.96 16.95
N VAL A 104 23.94 -4.95 16.31
CA VAL A 104 24.46 -3.79 15.59
C VAL A 104 23.62 -3.54 14.33
N ARG A 105 23.25 -4.59 13.59
CA ARG A 105 22.36 -4.46 12.41
C ARG A 105 21.01 -3.87 12.77
N ALA A 106 20.39 -4.36 13.84
CA ALA A 106 19.11 -3.84 14.33
C ALA A 106 19.22 -2.35 14.73
N LYS A 107 20.29 -1.97 15.44
CA LYS A 107 20.54 -0.57 15.82
C LYS A 107 20.76 0.33 14.61
N LEU A 108 21.48 -0.12 13.58
CA LEU A 108 21.71 0.68 12.37
C LEU A 108 20.42 1.01 11.63
N ILE A 109 19.53 0.01 11.45
CA ILE A 109 18.23 0.24 10.82
C ILE A 109 17.33 1.12 11.69
N ALA A 110 17.29 0.88 13.00
CA ALA A 110 16.54 1.72 13.93
C ALA A 110 17.02 3.19 13.94
N ASN A 111 18.33 3.42 13.82
CA ASN A 111 18.92 4.76 13.79
C ASN A 111 18.76 5.46 12.42
N ASN A 112 18.55 4.70 11.35
CA ASN A 112 18.35 5.22 9.99
C ASN A 112 17.22 4.47 9.26
N PRO A 113 15.95 4.68 9.63
CA PRO A 113 14.81 4.01 8.99
C PRO A 113 14.66 4.38 7.51
N VAL A 114 15.20 5.52 7.08
CA VAL A 114 15.22 5.95 5.67
C VAL A 114 16.03 4.98 4.80
N ALA A 115 17.08 4.35 5.34
CA ALA A 115 17.84 3.34 4.62
C ALA A 115 16.99 2.10 4.30
N GLY A 116 16.15 1.66 5.25
CA GLY A 116 15.19 0.57 5.03
C GLY A 116 14.19 0.90 3.92
N ALA A 117 13.66 2.12 3.92
CA ALA A 117 12.75 2.59 2.87
C ALA A 117 13.40 2.65 1.48
N ARG A 118 14.64 3.16 1.40
CA ARG A 118 15.43 3.19 0.13
C ARG A 118 15.73 1.80 -0.38
N PHE A 119 16.08 0.88 0.52
CA PHE A 119 16.32 -0.51 0.17
C PHE A 119 15.04 -1.17 -0.37
N PHE A 120 13.91 -0.98 0.32
CA PHE A 120 12.62 -1.48 -0.14
C PHE A 120 12.27 -0.97 -1.54
N ASP A 121 12.35 0.34 -1.78
CA ASP A 121 12.09 0.96 -3.08
C ASP A 121 13.00 0.40 -4.19
N MET A 122 14.30 0.27 -3.91
CA MET A 122 15.25 -0.34 -4.83
C MET A 122 14.87 -1.77 -5.17
N MET A 123 14.54 -2.59 -4.17
CA MET A 123 14.16 -4.01 -4.37
C MET A 123 12.88 -4.15 -5.17
N VAL A 124 11.87 -3.32 -4.92
CA VAL A 124 10.61 -3.32 -5.67
C VAL A 124 10.85 -2.93 -7.13
N LYS A 125 11.64 -1.89 -7.39
CA LYS A 125 11.98 -1.47 -8.77
C LYS A 125 12.76 -2.55 -9.52
N LEU A 126 13.74 -3.18 -8.87
CA LEU A 126 14.50 -4.28 -9.46
C LEU A 126 13.62 -5.48 -9.75
N PHE A 127 12.67 -5.81 -8.86
CA PHE A 127 11.72 -6.90 -9.08
C PHE A 127 10.83 -6.63 -10.30
N ILE A 128 10.22 -5.45 -10.38
CA ILE A 128 9.35 -5.06 -11.49
C ILE A 128 10.12 -5.09 -12.83
N ARG A 129 11.34 -4.55 -12.84
CA ARG A 129 12.16 -4.50 -14.06
C ARG A 129 12.68 -5.87 -14.46
N HIS A 130 13.36 -6.58 -13.56
CA HIS A 130 14.13 -7.76 -13.94
C HIS A 130 13.35 -9.07 -13.80
N VAL A 131 12.45 -9.18 -12.82
CA VAL A 131 11.64 -10.40 -12.63
C VAL A 131 10.38 -10.35 -13.48
N LEU A 132 9.66 -9.23 -13.50
CA LEU A 132 8.47 -9.08 -14.33
C LEU A 132 8.79 -8.63 -15.76
N GLY A 133 9.98 -8.11 -16.03
CA GLY A 133 10.36 -7.66 -17.38
C GLY A 133 9.65 -6.37 -17.83
N VAL A 134 9.09 -5.58 -16.89
CA VAL A 134 8.39 -4.33 -17.21
C VAL A 134 9.43 -3.27 -17.59
N ASP A 135 9.19 -2.59 -18.72
CA ASP A 135 10.09 -1.57 -19.26
C ASP A 135 11.55 -2.04 -19.39
N SER A 136 11.72 -3.33 -19.69
CA SER A 136 13.02 -3.97 -19.91
C SER A 136 13.20 -4.42 -21.36
N ASP A 137 14.45 -4.65 -21.76
CA ASP A 137 14.85 -5.16 -23.07
C ASP A 137 14.78 -6.69 -23.18
N HIS A 138 14.30 -7.36 -22.13
CA HIS A 138 14.18 -8.79 -22.04
C HIS A 138 12.77 -9.20 -21.58
N ASP A 139 12.38 -10.44 -21.81
CA ASP A 139 11.16 -10.97 -21.19
C ASP A 139 11.37 -11.18 -19.69
N GLY A 140 10.30 -11.06 -18.90
CA GLY A 140 10.32 -11.42 -17.49
C GLY A 140 10.43 -12.92 -17.29
N LEU A 141 10.64 -13.34 -16.05
CA LEU A 141 10.66 -14.76 -15.66
C LEU A 141 9.37 -15.50 -16.05
N TYR A 142 8.25 -14.78 -16.07
CA TYR A 142 6.92 -15.28 -16.42
C TYR A 142 6.54 -15.02 -17.89
N GLY A 143 7.51 -14.62 -18.72
CA GLY A 143 7.29 -14.19 -20.10
C GLY A 143 7.01 -12.69 -20.22
N LYS A 144 6.35 -12.29 -21.32
CA LYS A 144 6.05 -10.89 -21.61
C LYS A 144 4.90 -10.37 -20.75
N THR A 145 5.19 -9.38 -19.90
CA THR A 145 4.18 -8.77 -19.02
C THR A 145 3.14 -7.96 -19.81
N ALA A 146 1.88 -8.37 -19.73
CA ALA A 146 0.75 -7.68 -20.37
C ALA A 146 0.20 -6.50 -19.56
N GLY A 147 0.46 -6.50 -18.24
CA GLY A 147 0.07 -5.48 -17.27
C GLY A 147 0.37 -5.96 -15.86
N TYR A 148 0.59 -5.04 -14.92
CA TYR A 148 0.77 -5.33 -13.50
C TYR A 148 0.06 -4.28 -12.65
N TYR A 149 -0.29 -4.64 -11.43
CA TYR A 149 -0.80 -3.75 -10.41
C TYR A 149 -0.07 -4.08 -9.11
N GLY A 150 0.51 -3.08 -8.44
CA GLY A 150 1.32 -3.27 -7.24
C GLY A 150 0.88 -2.35 -6.13
N THR A 151 0.77 -2.88 -4.92
CA THR A 151 0.44 -2.13 -3.70
C THR A 151 1.46 -2.43 -2.63
N VAL A 152 1.75 -1.43 -1.79
CA VAL A 152 2.54 -1.61 -0.57
C VAL A 152 1.56 -1.69 0.59
N GLU A 153 1.62 -2.77 1.38
CA GLU A 153 0.86 -2.84 2.63
C GLU A 153 1.40 -1.79 3.61
N GLN A 154 0.49 -1.01 4.20
CA GLN A 154 0.78 -0.01 5.22
C GLN A 154 0.51 -0.56 6.62
#